data_AF-A0A1I1I4X5-F1
#
_entry.id   AF-A0A1I1I4X5-F1
#
_cell.length_a   1.000
_cell.length_b   1.000
_cell.length_c   1.000
_cell.angle_alpha   90.00
_cell.angle_beta   90.00
_cell.angle_gamma   90.00
#
_symmetry.space_group_name_H-M   'P 1'
#
loop_
_entity.id
_entity.type
_entity.pdbx_description
1 polymer ?
#
loop_
_entity_poly.entity_id
_entity_poly.type
_entity_poly.pdbx_seq_one_letter_code
_entity_poly.pdbx_strand_id
1 'polypeptide(L)' 'MGFLIRLFLTGIVSFIAMMSGMGSGNIIPGAIIGFGAWGLFIWWVASKDSKKRKQREREQLLEEYLRRQLRK' A
#
# COMPACT_ATOMS: atom_id res chain seq x y z
N MET A 1 -9.34 -10.19 -2.66
CA MET A 1 -10.51 -9.27 -2.68
C MET A 1 -10.27 -7.93 -1.98
N GLY A 2 -9.69 -7.87 -0.77
CA GLY A 2 -9.53 -6.59 -0.05
C GLY A 2 -8.65 -5.50 -0.71
N PHE A 3 -7.77 -5.86 -1.66
CA PHE A 3 -6.97 -4.88 -2.42
C PHE A 3 -7.83 -4.09 -3.42
N LEU A 4 -8.67 -4.78 -4.19
CA LEU A 4 -9.58 -4.16 -5.16
C LEU A 4 -10.57 -3.21 -4.48
N ILE A 5 -11.12 -3.60 -3.33
CA ILE A 5 -12.04 -2.76 -2.55
C ILE A 5 -11.37 -1.46 -2.12
N ARG A 6 -10.11 -1.54 -1.66
CA ARG A 6 -9.37 -0.34 -1.23
C ARG A 6 -8.98 0.56 -2.39
N LEU A 7 -8.60 -0.03 -3.54
CA LEU A 7 -8.31 0.72 -4.76
C LEU A 7 -9.57 1.44 -5.28
N PHE A 8 -10.73 0.79 -5.16
CA PHE A 8 -12.01 1.39 -5.50
C PHE A 8 -12.36 2.55 -4.56
N LEU A 9 -12.12 2.40 -3.25
CA LEU A 9 -12.29 3.46 -2.26
C LEU A 9 -11.37 4.67 -2.51
N THR A 10 -10.09 4.47 -2.82
CA THR A 10 -9.18 5.58 -3.18
C THR A 10 -9.58 6.24 -4.50
N GLY A 11 -10.10 5.47 -5.46
CA GLY A 11 -10.69 6.00 -6.69
C GLY A 11 -11.90 6.89 -6.42
N ILE A 12 -12.83 6.45 -5.56
CA ILE A 12 -14.00 7.25 -5.14
C ILE A 12 -13.56 8.54 -4.42
N VAL A 13 -12.59 8.46 -3.50
CA VAL A 13 -12.07 9.65 -2.80
C VAL A 13 -11.42 10.63 -3.78
N SER A 14 -10.69 10.13 -4.77
CA SER A 14 -10.09 10.97 -5.83
C SER A 14 -11.16 11.64 -6.70
N PHE A 15 -12.21 10.90 -7.04
CA PHE A 15 -13.34 11.42 -7.82
C PHE A 15 -14.13 12.50 -7.06
N ILE A 16 -14.42 12.26 -5.77
CA ILE A 16 -15.08 13.24 -4.90
C ILE A 16 -14.20 14.49 -4.74
N ALA A 17 -12.90 14.33 -4.53
CA ALA A 17 -11.98 15.46 -4.41
C ALA A 17 -11.92 16.30 -5.70
N MET A 18 -11.92 15.66 -6.87
CA MET A 18 -11.93 16.33 -8.16
C MET A 18 -13.26 17.08 -8.40
N MET A 19 -14.39 16.45 -8.05
CA MET A 19 -15.72 17.09 -8.11
C MET A 19 -15.86 18.26 -7.13
N SER A 20 -15.32 18.14 -5.90
CA SER A 20 -15.29 19.24 -4.93
C SER A 20 -14.46 20.43 -5.41
N GLY A 21 -13.37 20.18 -6.14
CA GLY A 21 -12.57 21.25 -6.75
C GLY A 21 -13.29 21.98 -7.88
N MET A 22 -14.18 21.28 -8.61
CA MET A 22 -14.96 21.86 -9.71
C MET A 22 -16.06 22.83 -9.23
N GLY A 23 -16.62 22.62 -8.04
CA GLY A 23 -17.69 23.45 -7.50
C GLY A 23 -17.23 24.71 -6.75
N SER A 24 -15.99 24.73 -6.24
CA SER A 24 -15.50 25.79 -5.34
C SER A 24 -14.62 26.85 -6.01
N GLY A 25 -14.33 26.72 -7.31
CA GLY A 25 -13.38 27.60 -8.02
C GLY A 25 -11.93 27.44 -7.56
N ASN A 26 -11.67 26.62 -6.53
CA ASN A 26 -10.36 26.45 -5.93
C ASN A 26 -10.07 24.95 -5.73
N ILE A 27 -9.35 24.37 -6.69
CA ILE A 27 -9.07 22.94 -6.82
C ILE A 27 -8.01 22.44 -5.82
N ILE A 28 -7.18 23.36 -5.31
CA ILE A 28 -5.99 23.07 -4.50
C ILE A 28 -6.30 22.19 -3.26
N PRO A 29 -7.34 22.47 -2.45
CA PRO A 29 -7.64 21.67 -1.26
C PRO A 29 -8.02 20.22 -1.60
N GLY A 30 -8.80 20.02 -2.67
CA GLY A 30 -9.18 18.69 -3.14
C GLY A 30 -7.96 17.91 -3.63
N ALA A 31 -7.07 18.56 -4.38
CA ALA A 31 -5.85 17.93 -4.87
C ALA A 31 -4.93 17.45 -3.73
N ILE A 32 -4.77 18.23 -2.66
CA ILE A 32 -3.96 17.86 -1.49
C ILE A 32 -4.54 16.61 -0.80
N ILE A 33 -5.86 16.56 -0.61
CA ILE A 33 -6.53 15.42 0.03
C ILE A 33 -6.42 14.16 -0.85
N GLY A 34 -6.62 14.31 -2.16
CA GLY A 34 -6.48 13.22 -3.13
C GLY A 34 -5.05 12.65 -3.15
N PHE A 35 -4.04 13.53 -3.24
CA PHE A 35 -2.64 13.12 -3.23
C PHE A 35 -2.23 12.47 -1.89
N GLY A 36 -2.69 13.01 -0.77
CA GLY A 36 -2.44 12.44 0.56
C GLY A 36 -3.01 11.02 0.71
N ALA A 37 -4.23 10.80 0.23
CA ALA A 37 -4.87 9.48 0.24
C ALA A 37 -4.11 8.48 -0.64
N TRP A 38 -3.64 8.90 -1.82
CA TRP A 38 -2.82 8.05 -2.70
C TRP A 38 -1.44 7.73 -2.10
N GLY A 39 -0.78 8.70 -1.48
CA GLY A 39 0.50 8.49 -0.80
C GLY A 39 0.40 7.46 0.32
N LEU A 40 -0.62 7.57 1.18
CA LEU A 40 -0.90 6.60 2.24
C LEU A 40 -1.24 5.22 1.69
N PHE A 41 -2.00 5.15 0.59
CA PHE A 41 -2.35 3.89 -0.05
C PHE A 41 -1.12 3.17 -0.62
N ILE A 42 -0.26 3.89 -1.35
CA ILE A 42 0.99 3.34 -1.91
C ILE A 42 1.93 2.87 -0.79
N TRP A 43 2.11 3.68 0.27
CA TRP A 43 2.95 3.31 1.41
C TRP A 43 2.43 2.04 2.11
N TRP A 44 1.11 1.95 2.33
CA TRP A 44 0.53 0.78 2.97
C TRP A 44 0.69 -0.48 2.12
N VAL A 45 0.50 -0.38 0.80
CA VAL A 45 0.72 -1.49 -0.16
C VAL A 45 2.18 -1.93 -0.15
N ALA A 46 3.12 -0.98 -0.26
CA ALA A 46 4.55 -1.27 -0.22
C ALA A 46 4.99 -1.91 1.12
N SER A 47 4.43 -1.46 2.25
CA SER A 47 4.73 -2.05 3.56
C SER A 47 4.20 -3.49 3.71
N LYS A 48 3.09 -3.83 3.04
CA LYS A 48 2.57 -5.19 3.06
C LYS A 48 3.42 -6.16 2.25
N ASP A 49 3.95 -5.71 1.12
CA ASP A 49 4.80 -6.55 0.28
C ASP A 49 6.17 -6.79 0.95
N SER A 50 6.73 -5.77 1.60
CA SER A 50 7.97 -5.93 2.38
C SER A 50 7.83 -6.88 3.58
N LYS A 51 6.67 -6.92 4.24
CA LYS A 51 6.41 -7.89 5.32
C LYS A 51 6.38 -9.33 4.80
N LYS A 52 5.78 -9.57 3.63
CA LYS A 52 5.77 -10.90 3.00
C LYS A 52 7.15 -11.33 2.52
N ARG A 53 7.94 -10.41 1.96
CA ARG A 53 9.34 -10.68 1.58
C ARG A 53 10.20 -11.01 2.79
N LYS A 54 10.10 -10.24 3.88
CA LYS A 54 10.83 -10.51 5.13
C LYS A 54 10.46 -11.84 5.79
N GLN A 55 9.21 -12.28 5.67
CA GLN A 55 8.82 -13.62 6.13
C GLN A 55 9.49 -14.73 5.32
N ARG A 56 9.51 -14.61 3.99
CA ARG A 56 10.17 -15.59 3.11
C ARG A 56 11.69 -15.65 3.32
N GLU A 57 12.35 -14.51 3.51
CA GLU A 57 13.79 -14.48 3.83
C GLU A 57 14.08 -15.17 5.17
N ARG A 58 13.22 -14.98 6.18
CA ARG A 58 13.40 -15.65 7.49
C ARG A 58 13.23 -17.16 7.40
N GLU A 59 12.25 -17.62 6.62
CA GLU A 59 12.05 -19.06 6.37
C GLU A 59 13.26 -19.68 5.66
N GLN A 60 13.81 -18.99 4.65
CA GLN A 60 15.01 -19.46 3.94
C GLN A 60 16.24 -19.54 4.85
N LEU A 61 16.46 -18.53 5.70
CA LEU A 61 17.57 -18.53 6.66
C LEU A 61 17.43 -19.64 7.71
N LEU A 62 16.21 -19.91 8.19
CA LEU A 62 15.92 -21.01 9.10
C LEU A 62 16.17 -22.37 8.46
N GLU A 63 15.74 -22.55 7.20
CA GLU A 63 15.94 -23.80 6.46
C GLU A 63 17.43 -24.06 6.19
N GLU A 64 18.20 -23.02 5.84
CA GLU A 64 19.66 -23.12 5.70
C GLU A 64 20.35 -23.46 7.02
N TYR A 65 19.91 -22.87 8.14
CA TYR A 65 20.44 -23.19 9.47
C TYR A 65 20.19 -24.64 9.85
N LEU A 66 18.97 -25.15 9.62
CA LEU A 66 18.60 -26.55 9.86
C LEU A 66 19.42 -27.51 8.99
N ARG A 67 19.61 -27.21 7.70
CA ARG A 67 20.45 -28.03 6.81
C ARG A 67 21.91 -28.08 7.24
N ARG A 68 22.47 -27.00 7.79
CA ARG A 68 23.85 -26.98 8.31
C ARG A 68 23.99 -27.77 9.60
N GLN A 69 22.96 -27.77 10.46
CA GLN A 69 22.92 -28.55 11.70
C GLN A 69 22.79 -30.06 11.41
N LEU A 70 21.93 -30.46 10.47
CA LEU A 70 21.73 -31.87 10.09
C LEU A 70 22.89 -32.52 9.33
N ARG A 71 23.83 -31.73 8.80
CA ARG A 71 25.00 -32.22 8.06
C ARG A 71 26.25 -32.37 8.96
N LYS A 72 26.17 -31.97 10.23
CA LYS A 72 27.17 -32.27 11.26
C LYS A 72 26.75 -33.50 12.05
#